data_AF-A0A0Q9W8A0-F1
#
_entry.id   AF-A0A0Q9W8A0-F1
#
_cell.length_a   1.000
_cell.length_b   1.000
_cell.length_c   1.000
_cell.angle_alpha   90.00
_cell.angle_beta   90.00
_cell.angle_gamma   90.00
#
_symmetry.space_group_name_H-M   'P 1'
#
loop_
_entity.id
_entity.type
_entity.pdbx_description
1 polymer ?
#
loop_
_entity_poly.entity_id
_entity_poly.type
_entity_poly.pdbx_seq_one_letter_code
_entity_poly.pdbx_strand_id
1 'polypeptide(L)'
;MEMDTVAPHEVQRSQALSKAAGVATNITAGQAFNQILSEIRTMNDVYQSMFHTLTEEIISLRNEVSQLRALPITESESNLLPALPLPTLAKFQEFDQKLLVENDLRVNLKNFLLRVGGSDLSAFTRLALRRILSDEASTNITWCGTNDKPSFQSFATFNVIKEIGFLRFSYATDIDVHKICQQHFLHAKDRINKKLKTKTKKVNVNGTI
;
A
#
# COMPACT_ATOMS: atom_id res chain seq x y z
N MET A 1 -22.45 -92.07 -15.51
CA MET A 1 -21.92 -91.53 -16.77
C MET A 1 -22.66 -90.23 -16.99
N GLU A 2 -22.25 -89.15 -16.30
CA GLU A 2 -21.25 -88.15 -16.77
C GLU A 2 -21.71 -87.51 -18.08
N MET A 3 -21.75 -86.19 -18.31
CA MET A 3 -21.42 -84.98 -17.56
C MET A 3 -22.06 -83.81 -18.35
N ASP A 4 -22.50 -82.76 -17.63
CA ASP A 4 -22.39 -81.31 -17.92
C ASP A 4 -21.50 -80.91 -19.14
N THR A 5 -21.67 -79.80 -19.89
CA THR A 5 -22.27 -78.47 -19.67
C THR A 5 -22.15 -77.58 -20.94
N VAL A 6 -22.99 -76.53 -21.00
CA VAL A 6 -22.69 -75.14 -21.49
C VAL A 6 -22.72 -74.77 -23.01
N ALA A 7 -23.87 -74.16 -23.36
CA ALA A 7 -24.15 -72.90 -24.09
C ALA A 7 -23.38 -72.45 -25.36
N PRO A 8 -24.07 -72.11 -26.47
CA PRO A 8 -23.49 -71.44 -27.64
C PRO A 8 -23.42 -69.89 -27.52
N HIS A 9 -23.69 -69.32 -26.34
CA HIS A 9 -23.88 -67.86 -26.19
C HIS A 9 -22.60 -67.06 -25.89
N GLU A 10 -21.46 -67.72 -25.67
CA GLU A 10 -20.20 -67.07 -25.28
C GLU A 10 -19.30 -66.69 -26.48
N VAL A 11 -19.48 -67.35 -27.63
CA VAL A 11 -18.69 -67.07 -28.85
C VAL A 11 -19.12 -65.74 -29.51
N GLN A 12 -20.40 -65.36 -29.41
CA GLN A 12 -20.89 -64.10 -29.98
C GLN A 12 -20.62 -62.88 -29.07
N ARG A 13 -20.47 -63.07 -27.76
CA ARG A 13 -20.11 -61.95 -26.84
C ARG A 13 -18.62 -61.58 -26.95
N SER A 14 -17.75 -62.55 -27.20
CA SER A 14 -16.32 -62.32 -27.42
C SER A 14 -16.00 -61.64 -28.76
N GLN A 15 -16.84 -61.84 -29.80
CA GLN A 15 -16.72 -61.08 -31.07
C GLN A 15 -17.35 -59.68 -31.01
N ALA A 16 -18.29 -59.43 -30.10
CA ALA A 16 -18.85 -58.10 -29.87
C ALA A 16 -17.97 -57.22 -28.97
N LEU A 17 -17.20 -57.82 -28.06
CA LEU A 17 -16.28 -57.09 -27.17
C LEU A 17 -14.92 -56.75 -27.81
N SER A 18 -14.51 -57.42 -28.89
CA SER A 18 -13.29 -57.04 -29.64
C SER A 18 -13.51 -55.86 -30.59
N LYS A 19 -14.76 -55.45 -30.86
CA LYS A 19 -15.07 -54.23 -31.64
C LYS A 19 -15.13 -52.94 -30.81
N ALA A 20 -15.09 -53.03 -29.49
CA ALA A 20 -15.12 -51.87 -28.59
C ALA A 20 -13.77 -51.57 -27.92
N ALA A 21 -12.77 -52.45 -28.08
CA ALA A 21 -11.43 -52.28 -27.54
C ALA A 21 -10.42 -52.09 -28.69
N GLY A 22 -10.23 -50.84 -29.10
CA GLY A 22 -9.12 -50.48 -29.99
C GLY A 22 -9.49 -49.66 -31.21
N VAL A 23 -10.12 -48.50 -31.01
CA VAL A 23 -9.68 -47.33 -31.81
C VAL A 23 -8.42 -46.80 -31.13
N ALA A 24 -7.35 -47.61 -31.15
CA ALA A 24 -6.03 -47.08 -30.97
C ALA A 24 -5.79 -46.23 -32.22
N THR A 25 -5.97 -44.92 -32.10
CA THR A 25 -5.51 -43.98 -33.11
C THR A 25 -4.00 -44.13 -33.18
N ASN A 26 -3.52 -45.05 -34.02
CA ASN A 26 -2.13 -45.09 -34.45
C ASN A 26 -1.91 -43.87 -35.34
N ILE A 27 -1.83 -42.71 -34.69
CA ILE A 27 -1.50 -41.43 -35.32
C ILE A 27 -0.07 -41.62 -35.82
N THR A 28 0.09 -41.58 -37.14
CA THR A 28 1.43 -41.65 -37.75
C THR A 28 2.23 -40.45 -37.24
N ALA A 29 3.55 -40.58 -37.06
CA ALA A 29 4.39 -39.48 -36.60
C ALA A 29 4.17 -38.16 -37.39
N GLY A 30 3.90 -38.25 -38.70
CA GLY A 30 3.54 -37.09 -39.53
C GLY A 30 2.17 -36.47 -39.21
N GLN A 31 1.18 -37.24 -38.79
CA GLN A 31 -0.12 -36.73 -38.34
C GLN A 31 0.00 -36.03 -36.99
N ALA A 32 0.77 -36.59 -36.05
CA ALA A 32 1.05 -35.96 -34.76
C ALA A 32 1.83 -34.65 -34.93
N PHE A 33 2.80 -34.63 -35.84
CA PHE A 33 3.56 -33.42 -36.17
C PHE A 33 2.67 -32.32 -36.76
N ASN A 34 1.78 -32.66 -37.70
CA ASN A 34 0.83 -31.70 -38.28
C ASN A 34 -0.18 -31.18 -37.24
N GLN A 35 -0.62 -32.03 -36.31
CA GLN A 35 -1.49 -31.61 -35.23
C GLN A 35 -0.80 -30.60 -34.30
N ILE A 36 0.44 -30.89 -33.87
CA ILE A 36 1.24 -29.96 -33.05
C ILE A 36 1.44 -28.62 -33.78
N LEU A 37 1.76 -28.65 -35.08
CA LEU A 37 1.90 -27.42 -35.87
C LEU A 37 0.59 -26.61 -35.94
N SER A 38 -0.56 -27.29 -36.04
CA SER A 38 -1.86 -26.63 -36.05
C SER A 38 -2.21 -26.00 -34.70
N GLU A 39 -1.88 -26.67 -33.61
CA GLU A 39 -2.07 -26.17 -32.25
C GLU A 39 -1.15 -24.96 -31.97
N ILE A 40 0.12 -25.02 -32.39
CA ILE A 40 1.07 -23.90 -32.26
C ILE A 40 0.57 -22.66 -33.03
N ARG A 41 0.04 -22.85 -34.24
CA ARG A 41 -0.52 -21.73 -35.04
C ARG A 41 -1.74 -21.13 -34.34
N THR A 42 -2.68 -21.98 -33.95
CA THR A 42 -3.90 -21.55 -33.24
C THR A 42 -3.55 -20.82 -31.94
N MET A 43 -2.59 -21.34 -31.19
CA MET A 43 -2.12 -20.73 -29.96
C MET A 43 -1.47 -19.37 -30.21
N ASN A 44 -0.66 -19.23 -31.27
CA ASN A 44 -0.08 -17.94 -31.65
C ASN A 44 -1.16 -16.93 -32.06
N ASP A 45 -2.19 -17.36 -32.81
CA ASP A 45 -3.31 -16.50 -33.19
C ASP A 45 -4.09 -16.00 -31.96
N VAL A 46 -4.34 -16.89 -30.99
CA VAL A 46 -4.96 -16.53 -29.70
C VAL A 46 -4.08 -15.57 -28.90
N TYR A 47 -2.77 -15.80 -28.84
CA TYR A 47 -1.85 -14.88 -28.16
C TYR A 47 -1.82 -13.50 -28.79
N GLN A 48 -1.78 -13.42 -30.13
CA GLN A 48 -1.83 -12.14 -30.84
C GLN A 48 -3.15 -11.41 -30.57
N SER A 49 -4.28 -12.12 -30.58
CA SER A 49 -5.59 -11.54 -30.26
C SER A 49 -5.66 -11.02 -28.82
N MET A 50 -5.13 -11.78 -27.85
CA MET A 50 -5.06 -11.33 -26.45
C MET A 50 -4.15 -10.12 -26.29
N PHE A 51 -2.96 -10.14 -26.90
CA PHE A 51 -2.02 -9.02 -26.86
C PHE A 51 -2.62 -7.76 -27.44
N HIS A 52 -3.33 -7.87 -28.56
CA HIS A 52 -4.03 -6.74 -29.17
C HIS A 52 -5.08 -6.17 -28.22
N THR A 53 -5.93 -7.03 -27.63
CA THR A 53 -6.97 -6.61 -26.67
C THR A 53 -6.37 -5.93 -25.45
N LEU A 54 -5.32 -6.50 -24.86
CA LEU A 54 -4.61 -5.89 -23.72
C LEU A 54 -3.97 -4.55 -24.08
N THR A 55 -3.47 -4.42 -25.31
CA THR A 55 -2.88 -3.15 -25.78
C THR A 55 -3.95 -2.07 -25.87
N GLU A 56 -5.12 -2.38 -26.44
CA GLU A 56 -6.26 -1.45 -26.49
C GLU A 56 -6.74 -1.06 -25.09
N GLU A 57 -6.84 -2.00 -24.16
CA GLU A 57 -7.18 -1.72 -22.76
C GLU A 57 -6.16 -0.81 -22.07
N ILE A 58 -4.85 -1.04 -22.29
CA ILE A 58 -3.78 -0.18 -21.75
C ILE A 58 -3.88 1.23 -22.33
N ILE A 59 -4.16 1.37 -23.62
CA ILE A 59 -4.34 2.66 -24.28
C ILE A 59 -5.57 3.38 -23.72
N SER A 60 -6.70 2.67 -23.59
CA SER A 60 -7.95 3.17 -23.01
C SER A 60 -7.72 3.69 -21.58
N LEU A 61 -7.09 2.90 -20.72
CA LEU A 61 -6.76 3.28 -19.35
C LEU A 61 -5.80 4.47 -19.30
N ARG A 62 -4.79 4.52 -20.16
CA ARG A 62 -3.88 5.68 -20.23
C ARG A 62 -4.62 6.94 -20.65
N ASN A 63 -5.55 6.83 -21.60
CA ASN A 63 -6.37 7.95 -22.03
C ASN A 63 -7.34 8.41 -20.93
N GLU A 64 -7.94 7.49 -20.19
CA GLU A 64 -8.80 7.79 -19.04
C GLU A 64 -8.00 8.50 -17.93
N VAL A 65 -6.83 7.97 -17.56
CA VAL A 65 -5.92 8.61 -16.59
C VAL A 65 -5.48 9.99 -17.07
N SER A 66 -5.19 10.15 -18.36
CA SER A 66 -4.82 11.45 -18.93
C SER A 66 -5.99 12.44 -18.88
N GLN A 67 -7.21 12.01 -19.17
CA GLN A 67 -8.41 12.85 -19.08
C GLN A 67 -8.74 13.24 -17.65
N LEU A 68 -8.64 12.31 -16.69
CA LEU A 68 -8.81 12.60 -15.26
C LEU A 68 -7.78 13.61 -14.74
N ARG A 69 -6.56 13.61 -15.31
CA ARG A 69 -5.52 14.62 -15.02
C ARG A 69 -5.71 15.95 -15.76
N ALA A 70 -6.34 15.91 -16.93
CA ALA A 70 -6.59 17.07 -17.79
C ALA A 70 -7.91 17.80 -17.48
N LEU A 71 -8.76 17.22 -16.63
CA LEU A 71 -9.78 18.01 -15.94
C LEU A 71 -9.06 19.17 -15.26
N PRO A 72 -9.52 20.43 -15.45
CA PRO A 72 -8.98 21.52 -14.68
C PRO A 72 -9.19 21.12 -13.22
N ILE A 73 -8.09 20.84 -12.52
CA ILE A 73 -8.05 20.97 -11.09
C ILE A 73 -8.53 22.41 -10.90
N THR A 74 -9.79 22.59 -10.53
CA THR A 74 -10.23 23.85 -9.97
C THR A 74 -9.19 24.13 -8.90
N GLU A 75 -8.32 25.10 -9.15
CA GLU A 75 -7.31 25.61 -8.24
C GLU A 75 -8.00 26.33 -7.07
N SER A 76 -9.02 25.70 -6.51
CA SER A 76 -9.26 25.68 -5.09
C SER A 76 -8.67 24.38 -4.56
N GLU A 77 -7.34 24.21 -4.66
CA GLU A 77 -6.62 23.62 -3.53
C GLU A 77 -6.81 24.62 -2.37
N SER A 78 -8.01 24.64 -1.78
CA SER A 78 -8.16 25.11 -0.43
C SER A 78 -7.25 24.18 0.36
N ASN A 79 -6.03 24.63 0.63
CA ASN A 79 -5.09 23.90 1.45
C ASN A 79 -5.77 23.84 2.83
N LEU A 80 -6.57 22.79 3.06
CA LEU A 80 -7.43 22.66 4.23
C LEU A 80 -6.58 22.51 5.50
N LEU A 81 -5.30 22.19 5.32
CA LEU A 81 -4.33 22.13 6.39
C LEU A 81 -4.04 23.54 6.92
N PRO A 82 -4.05 23.72 8.26
CA PRO A 82 -3.61 24.97 8.87
C PRO A 82 -2.13 25.22 8.58
N ALA A 83 -1.64 26.41 8.91
CA ALA A 83 -0.21 26.68 8.89
C ALA A 83 0.53 25.72 9.84
N LEU A 84 1.32 24.83 9.27
CA LEU A 84 2.10 23.82 9.98
C LEU A 84 3.57 24.23 10.09
N PRO A 85 4.29 23.87 11.19
CA PRO A 85 3.83 23.09 12.34
C PRO A 85 3.00 23.91 13.34
N LEU A 86 2.06 23.25 14.02
CA LEU A 86 1.17 23.86 15.00
C LEU A 86 1.93 24.23 16.28
N PRO A 87 1.86 25.50 16.73
CA PRO A 87 2.75 26.01 17.77
C PRO A 87 2.32 25.63 19.20
N THR A 88 1.05 25.32 19.42
CA THR A 88 0.49 25.08 20.76
C THR A 88 -0.38 23.83 20.79
N LEU A 89 -0.53 23.24 21.99
CA LEU A 89 -1.40 22.08 22.22
C LEU A 89 -2.86 22.40 21.86
N ALA A 90 -3.37 23.57 22.23
CA ALA A 90 -4.75 23.95 21.94
C ALA A 90 -5.04 23.98 20.43
N LYS A 91 -4.12 24.53 19.63
CA LYS A 91 -4.26 24.55 18.16
C LYS A 91 -4.15 23.16 17.55
N PHE A 92 -3.31 22.31 18.12
CA PHE A 92 -3.25 20.91 17.72
C PHE A 92 -4.53 20.14 18.04
N GLN A 93 -5.11 20.32 19.23
CA GLN A 93 -6.37 19.69 19.60
C GLN A 93 -7.53 20.15 18.72
N GLU A 94 -7.62 21.45 18.42
CA GLU A 94 -8.62 22.00 17.50
C GLU A 94 -8.52 21.33 16.12
N PHE A 95 -7.30 21.21 15.59
CA PHE A 95 -7.03 20.53 14.33
C PHE A 95 -7.38 19.04 14.38
N ASP A 96 -6.99 18.34 15.45
CA ASP A 96 -7.22 16.91 15.60
C ASP A 96 -8.70 16.55 15.69
N GLN A 97 -9.50 17.38 16.36
CA GLN A 97 -10.95 17.20 16.43
C GLN A 97 -11.61 17.36 15.05
N LYS A 98 -11.13 18.30 14.22
CA LYS A 98 -11.62 18.45 12.84
C LYS A 98 -11.33 17.21 12.00
N LEU A 99 -10.17 16.55 12.21
CA LEU A 99 -9.84 15.31 11.48
C LEU A 99 -10.85 14.19 11.70
N LEU A 100 -11.56 14.15 12.83
CA LEU A 100 -12.57 13.13 13.12
C LEU A 100 -13.82 13.30 12.25
N VAL A 101 -14.20 14.53 11.93
CA VAL A 101 -15.45 14.86 11.24
C VAL A 101 -15.21 15.16 9.75
N GLU A 102 -14.13 15.85 9.42
CA GLU A 102 -13.84 16.35 8.08
C GLU A 102 -12.99 15.34 7.29
N ASN A 103 -13.63 14.57 6.41
CA ASN A 103 -12.93 13.58 5.59
C ASN A 103 -11.92 14.23 4.63
N ASP A 104 -12.27 15.36 4.03
CA ASP A 104 -11.37 16.06 3.08
C ASP A 104 -10.11 16.59 3.76
N LEU A 105 -10.21 17.04 5.01
CA LEU A 105 -9.06 17.43 5.83
C LEU A 105 -8.15 16.22 6.09
N ARG A 106 -8.74 15.06 6.37
CA ARG A 106 -8.00 13.80 6.57
C ARG A 106 -7.27 13.36 5.31
N VAL A 107 -7.93 13.44 4.15
CA VAL A 107 -7.31 13.15 2.84
C VAL A 107 -6.15 14.11 2.56
N ASN A 108 -6.33 15.41 2.83
CA ASN A 108 -5.27 16.41 2.71
C ASN A 108 -4.07 16.11 3.62
N LEU A 109 -4.32 15.72 4.88
CA LEU A 109 -3.27 15.33 5.80
C LEU A 109 -2.52 14.08 5.31
N LYS A 110 -3.22 13.07 4.80
CA LYS A 110 -2.60 11.88 4.19
C LYS A 110 -1.69 12.27 3.02
N ASN A 111 -2.19 13.09 2.09
CA ASN A 111 -1.42 13.58 0.94
C ASN A 111 -0.22 14.44 1.35
N PHE A 112 -0.35 15.22 2.41
CA PHE A 112 0.78 15.94 3.01
C PHE A 112 1.83 14.98 3.58
N LEU A 113 1.42 13.96 4.32
CA LEU A 113 2.31 12.98 4.94
C LEU A 113 2.99 12.05 3.93
N LEU A 114 2.34 11.71 2.82
CA LEU A 114 2.96 10.96 1.73
C LEU A 114 4.17 11.69 1.13
N ARG A 115 4.15 13.03 1.15
CA ARG A 115 5.25 13.89 0.66
C ARG A 115 6.37 14.08 1.69
N VAL A 116 6.19 13.64 2.93
CA VAL A 116 7.24 13.73 3.97
C VAL A 116 8.35 12.72 3.64
N GLY A 117 9.61 13.15 3.72
CA GLY A 117 10.75 12.25 3.49
C GLY A 117 10.95 11.21 4.60
N GLY A 118 12.09 10.52 4.56
CA GLY A 118 12.48 9.49 5.53
C GLY A 118 12.79 8.17 4.84
N SER A 119 14.01 7.67 5.04
CA SER A 119 14.52 6.41 4.49
C SER A 119 13.90 5.18 5.14
N ASP A 120 13.42 5.33 6.37
CA ASP A 120 12.87 4.27 7.21
C ASP A 120 11.72 4.82 8.06
N LEU A 121 10.97 3.91 8.70
CA LEU A 121 9.84 4.23 9.58
C LEU A 121 10.20 5.24 10.67
N SER A 122 11.40 5.15 11.25
CA SER A 122 11.85 6.02 12.34
C SER A 122 12.09 7.44 11.85
N ALA A 123 12.83 7.59 10.74
CA ALA A 123 13.08 8.85 10.09
C ALA A 123 11.76 9.51 9.63
N PHE A 124 10.88 8.74 8.98
CA PHE A 124 9.57 9.22 8.54
C PHE A 124 8.72 9.70 9.72
N THR A 125 8.51 8.87 10.74
CA THR A 125 7.61 9.20 11.86
C THR A 125 8.08 10.44 12.60
N ARG A 126 9.39 10.58 12.85
CA ARG A 126 9.94 11.80 13.47
C ARG A 126 9.77 13.03 12.60
N LEU A 127 9.94 12.91 11.28
CA LEU A 127 9.74 14.02 10.35
C LEU A 127 8.26 14.40 10.27
N ALA A 128 7.35 13.44 10.17
CA ALA A 128 5.91 13.66 10.16
C ALA A 128 5.46 14.43 11.41
N LEU A 129 5.88 13.97 12.60
CA LEU A 129 5.58 14.65 13.86
C LEU A 129 6.11 16.09 13.87
N ARG A 130 7.36 16.33 13.44
CA ARG A 130 7.95 17.68 13.39
C ARG A 130 7.33 18.58 12.33
N ARG A 131 6.67 18.00 11.33
CA ARG A 131 5.94 18.74 10.30
C ARG A 131 4.56 19.15 10.80
N ILE A 132 3.93 18.38 11.68
CA ILE A 132 2.59 18.70 12.20
C ILE A 132 2.66 19.52 13.49
N LEU A 133 3.57 19.18 14.41
CA LEU A 133 3.68 19.74 15.75
C LEU A 133 5.03 20.45 15.94
N SER A 134 4.99 21.62 16.56
CA SER A 134 6.20 22.28 17.03
C SER A 134 6.81 21.52 18.22
N ASP A 135 8.07 21.82 18.55
CA ASP A 135 8.68 21.23 19.75
C ASP A 135 8.00 21.79 21.01
N GLU A 136 7.58 23.05 20.98
CA GLU A 136 6.85 23.75 22.04
C GLU A 136 5.50 23.04 22.33
N ALA A 137 4.71 22.75 21.29
CA ALA A 137 3.49 21.97 21.43
C ALA A 137 3.78 20.55 21.95
N SER A 138 4.83 19.91 21.41
CA SER A 138 5.22 18.55 21.80
C SER A 138 5.60 18.43 23.28
N THR A 139 6.11 19.49 23.93
CA THR A 139 6.40 19.43 25.37
C THR A 139 5.17 19.27 26.26
N ASN A 140 3.98 19.58 25.74
CA ASN A 140 2.71 19.50 26.45
C ASN A 140 1.94 18.21 26.15
N ILE A 141 2.55 17.27 25.44
CA ILE A 141 1.98 15.96 25.09
C ILE A 141 2.89 14.87 25.66
N THR A 142 2.31 13.76 26.09
CA THR A 142 3.07 12.56 26.43
C THR A 142 2.55 11.37 25.63
N TRP A 143 3.33 10.28 25.56
CA TRP A 143 2.91 9.09 24.83
C TRP A 143 1.70 8.40 25.47
N CYS A 144 1.79 8.06 26.76
CA CYS A 144 0.70 7.36 27.49
C CYS A 144 -0.34 8.30 28.12
N GLY A 145 -0.05 9.59 28.22
CA GLY A 145 -0.83 10.53 29.03
C GLY A 145 -0.35 10.63 30.48
N THR A 146 -0.65 11.76 31.11
CA THR A 146 -0.53 12.01 32.54
C THR A 146 -1.75 12.82 33.00
N ASN A 147 -1.87 13.10 34.31
CA ASN A 147 -2.94 13.97 34.81
C ASN A 147 -2.95 15.36 34.15
N ASP A 148 -1.77 15.88 33.79
CA ASP A 148 -1.62 17.23 33.24
C ASP A 148 -1.50 17.27 31.71
N LYS A 149 -1.16 16.15 31.06
CA LYS A 149 -0.81 16.11 29.63
C LYS A 149 -1.55 14.99 28.90
N PRO A 150 -2.20 15.28 27.78
CA PRO A 150 -2.91 14.25 27.02
C PRO A 150 -1.97 13.20 26.43
N SER A 151 -2.55 12.01 26.21
CA SER A 151 -1.90 10.90 25.51
C SER A 151 -1.91 11.12 24.01
N PHE A 152 -0.76 11.01 23.35
CA PHE A 152 -0.70 11.12 21.90
C PHE A 152 -1.47 10.01 21.18
N GLN A 153 -1.59 8.84 21.82
CA GLN A 153 -2.30 7.68 21.27
C GLN A 153 -3.79 7.96 21.03
N SER A 154 -4.36 8.95 21.75
CA SER A 154 -5.78 9.29 21.64
C SER A 154 -6.13 10.17 20.44
N PHE A 155 -5.13 10.78 19.78
CA PHE A 155 -5.36 11.73 18.70
C PHE A 155 -5.58 11.05 17.34
N ALA A 156 -6.52 11.56 16.54
CA ALA A 156 -6.77 11.08 15.19
C ALA A 156 -5.52 11.19 14.30
N THR A 157 -4.72 12.23 14.52
CA THR A 157 -3.44 12.47 13.84
C THR A 157 -2.50 11.28 13.98
N PHE A 158 -2.46 10.62 15.15
CA PHE A 158 -1.64 9.43 15.35
C PHE A 158 -2.05 8.31 14.39
N ASN A 159 -3.35 8.05 14.26
CA ASN A 159 -3.88 7.02 13.36
C ASN A 159 -3.51 7.32 11.90
N VAL A 160 -3.59 8.59 11.48
CA VAL A 160 -3.20 8.99 10.12
C VAL A 160 -1.70 8.79 9.88
N ILE A 161 -0.84 9.19 10.83
CA ILE A 161 0.61 8.96 10.72
C ILE A 161 0.93 7.47 10.65
N LYS A 162 0.29 6.68 11.51
CA LYS A 162 0.47 5.22 11.58
C LYS A 162 0.04 4.54 10.28
N GLU A 163 -1.12 4.92 9.74
CA GLU A 163 -1.63 4.41 8.46
C GLU A 163 -0.64 4.66 7.32
N ILE A 164 -0.14 5.89 7.19
CA ILE A 164 0.86 6.23 6.16
C ILE A 164 2.21 5.53 6.42
N GLY A 165 2.58 5.35 7.68
CA GLY A 165 3.77 4.59 8.06
C GLY A 165 3.69 3.14 7.58
N PHE A 166 2.59 2.45 7.86
CA PHE A 166 2.37 1.06 7.45
C PHE A 166 2.24 0.89 5.94
N LEU A 167 1.64 1.88 5.27
CA LEU A 167 1.58 1.91 3.81
C LEU A 167 2.97 1.98 3.17
N ARG A 168 3.89 2.76 3.75
CA ARG A 168 5.23 2.99 3.19
C ARG A 168 6.27 1.96 3.60
N PHE A 169 6.11 1.39 4.78
CA PHE A 169 7.10 0.51 5.40
C PHE A 169 6.40 -0.79 5.80
N SER A 170 6.36 -1.76 4.88
CA SER A 170 5.65 -3.03 5.05
C SER A 170 6.15 -3.88 6.22
N TYR A 171 7.38 -3.66 6.69
CA TYR A 171 7.96 -4.32 7.85
C TYR A 171 7.55 -3.69 9.20
N ALA A 172 6.86 -2.54 9.17
CA ALA A 172 6.56 -1.76 10.36
C ALA A 172 5.57 -2.47 11.28
N THR A 173 5.83 -2.43 12.58
CA THR A 173 4.91 -2.91 13.61
C THR A 173 4.39 -1.77 14.48
N ASP A 174 3.27 -2.00 15.16
CA ASP A 174 2.76 -1.11 16.20
C ASP A 174 3.83 -0.73 17.23
N ILE A 175 4.59 -1.72 17.69
CA ILE A 175 5.61 -1.55 18.73
C ILE A 175 6.70 -0.57 18.26
N ASP A 176 7.08 -0.61 16.99
CA ASP A 176 8.10 0.28 16.43
C ASP A 176 7.60 1.72 16.41
N VAL A 177 6.40 1.97 15.86
CA VAL A 177 5.80 3.31 15.82
C VAL A 177 5.65 3.86 17.24
N HIS A 178 5.18 3.04 18.18
CA HIS A 178 5.01 3.42 19.58
C HIS A 178 6.32 3.88 20.23
N LYS A 179 7.41 3.09 20.08
CA LYS A 179 8.74 3.46 20.60
C LYS A 179 9.23 4.78 20.01
N ILE A 180 9.04 4.99 18.70
CA ILE A 180 9.46 6.21 18.02
C ILE A 180 8.70 7.43 18.55
N CYS A 181 7.36 7.33 18.66
CA CYS A 181 6.53 8.40 19.20
C CYS A 181 6.86 8.69 20.67
N GLN A 182 7.06 7.65 21.49
CA GLN A 182 7.46 7.80 22.89
C GLN A 182 8.75 8.59 23.03
N GLN A 183 9.81 8.22 22.30
CA GLN A 183 11.07 8.96 22.30
C GLN A 183 10.90 10.39 21.78
N HIS A 184 10.04 10.58 20.77
CA HIS A 184 9.77 11.90 20.21
C HIS A 184 9.22 12.86 21.26
N PHE A 185 8.21 12.47 22.04
CA PHE A 185 7.65 13.34 23.07
C PHE A 185 8.55 13.47 24.30
N LEU A 186 9.21 12.37 24.71
CA LEU A 186 10.15 12.38 25.84
C LEU A 186 11.26 13.43 25.67
N HIS A 187 11.85 13.51 24.47
CA HIS A 187 12.97 14.41 24.19
C HIS A 187 12.56 15.79 23.64
N ALA A 188 11.26 16.15 23.67
CA ALA A 188 10.81 17.44 23.13
C ALA A 188 11.50 18.64 23.80
N LYS A 189 11.60 18.62 25.13
CA LYS A 189 12.26 19.69 25.91
C LYS A 189 13.76 19.77 25.61
N ASP A 190 14.42 18.63 25.46
CA ASP A 190 15.85 18.57 25.13
C ASP A 190 16.13 19.17 23.75
N ARG A 191 15.24 18.96 22.78
CA ARG A 191 15.35 19.56 21.44
C ARG A 191 15.28 21.08 21.49
N ILE A 192 14.38 21.65 22.31
CA ILE A 192 14.29 23.11 22.52
C ILE A 192 15.60 23.63 23.12
N ASN A 193 16.06 23.00 24.20
CA ASN A 193 17.29 23.39 24.89
C ASN A 193 18.50 23.34 23.95
N LYS A 194 18.61 22.31 23.11
CA LYS A 194 19.68 22.18 22.11
C LYS A 194 19.63 23.33 21.09
N LYS A 195 18.44 23.68 20.58
CA LYS A 195 18.25 24.81 19.65
C LYS A 195 18.66 26.13 20.27
N LEU A 196 18.30 26.39 21.53
CA LEU A 196 18.67 27.61 22.26
C LEU A 196 20.19 27.71 22.41
N LYS A 197 20.86 26.64 22.86
CA LYS A 197 22.33 26.60 22.98
C LYS A 197 23.04 26.87 21.66
N THR A 198 22.55 26.29 20.56
CA THR A 198 23.12 26.54 19.22
C THR A 198 22.93 27.99 18.77
N LYS A 199 21.77 28.60 19.04
CA LYS A 199 21.52 30.01 18.73
C LYS A 199 22.48 30.93 19.51
N THR A 200 22.62 30.74 20.82
CA THR A 200 23.54 31.52 21.65
C THR A 200 24.98 31.41 21.16
N LYS A 201 25.44 30.21 20.80
CA LYS A 201 26.79 30.00 20.26
C LYS A 201 27.02 30.76 18.95
N LYS A 202 26.04 30.78 18.04
CA LYS A 202 26.14 31.51 16.76
C LYS A 202 26.15 33.03 16.97
N VAL A 203 25.33 33.56 17.86
CA VAL A 203 25.32 34.99 18.19
C VAL A 203 26.66 35.43 18.79
N ASN A 204 27.24 34.61 19.69
CA ASN A 204 28.51 34.93 20.33
C ASN A 204 29.70 34.91 19.34
N VAL A 205 29.65 34.06 18.30
CA VAL A 205 30.69 34.03 17.25
C VAL A 205 30.59 35.23 16.30
N ASN A 206 29.38 35.74 16.06
CA ASN A 206 29.16 36.86 15.13
C ASN A 206 29.25 38.25 15.79
N GLY A 207 29.40 38.33 17.12
CA GLY A 207 29.48 39.57 17.90
C GLY A 207 30.90 39.93 18.38
N THR A 208 31.94 39.27 17.87
CA THR A 208 33.36 39.52 18.25
C THR A 208 34.15 40.16 17.09
N ILE A 209 33.54 41.08 16.34
CA ILE A 209 34.25 41.90 15.33
C ILE A 209 34.16 43.36 15.76
#